data_AF-A0A3E2SZZ5-F1
#
_entry.id   AF-A0A3E2SZZ5-F1
#
_cell.length_a   1.000
_cell.length_b   1.000
_cell.length_c   1.000
_cell.angle_alpha   90.00
_cell.angle_beta   90.00
_cell.angle_gamma   90.00
#
_symmetry.space_group_name_H-M   'P 1'
#
loop_
_entity.id
_entity.type
_entity.pdbx_description
1 polymer ?
#
loop_
_entity_poly.entity_id
_entity_poly.type
_entity_poly.pdbx_seq_one_letter_code
_entity_poly.pdbx_strand_id
1 'polypeptide(L)' 'MKALLQLAGLPRSTFYYYLRQSHKPAKYQMVKAEIITIFNKNKKRYGYRRITQELHNNDICVNHKTVQKLM' A
#
# COMPACT_ATOMS: atom_id res chain seq x y z
N MET A 1 -5.17 10.01 -26.94
CA MET A 1 -5.64 9.94 -25.54
C MET A 1 -7.08 10.44 -25.32
N LYS A 2 -7.50 11.58 -25.88
CA LYS A 2 -8.85 12.15 -25.66
C LYS A 2 -9.99 11.20 -26.08
N ALA A 3 -9.85 10.55 -27.24
CA ALA A 3 -10.81 9.55 -27.75
C ALA A 3 -10.92 8.30 -26.86
N LEU A 4 -9.79 7.84 -26.29
CA LEU A 4 -9.76 6.68 -25.39
C LEU A 4 -10.46 6.98 -24.05
N LEU A 5 -10.26 8.18 -23.50
CA LEU A 5 -10.94 8.61 -22.28
C LEU A 5 -12.45 8.81 -22.48
N GLN A 6 -12.86 9.29 -23.66
CA GLN A 6 -14.28 9.39 -24.03
C GLN A 6 -14.92 8.00 -24.17
N LEU A 7 -14.25 7.05 -24.83
CA LEU A 7 -14.72 5.67 -24.94
C LEU A 7 -14.86 5.01 -23.57
N ALA A 8 -13.93 5.29 -22.64
CA ALA A 8 -13.96 4.78 -21.27
C ALA A 8 -14.90 5.56 -20.32
N GLY A 9 -15.56 6.63 -20.78
CA GLY A 9 -16.43 7.47 -19.96
C GLY A 9 -15.73 8.24 -18.83
N LEU A 10 -14.41 8.44 -18.93
CA LEU A 10 -13.59 9.03 -17.86
C LEU A 10 -13.28 10.52 -18.13
N PRO A 11 -13.57 11.42 -17.17
CA PRO A 11 -13.14 12.80 -17.26
C PRO A 11 -11.61 12.93 -17.32
N ARG A 12 -11.13 13.86 -18.12
CA ARG A 12 -9.68 14.11 -18.30
C ARG A 12 -9.00 14.48 -16.97
N SER A 13 -9.64 15.29 -16.14
CA SER A 13 -9.16 15.68 -14.81
C SER A 13 -8.97 14.45 -13.91
N THR A 14 -9.95 13.54 -13.89
CA THR A 14 -9.90 12.30 -13.13
C THR A 14 -8.74 11.41 -13.57
N PHE A 15 -8.55 11.23 -14.87
CA PHE A 15 -7.45 10.43 -15.40
C PHE A 15 -6.09 10.97 -14.98
N TYR A 16 -5.84 12.28 -15.19
CA TYR A 16 -4.56 12.88 -14.83
C TYR A 16 -4.34 13.01 -13.32
N TYR A 17 -5.41 13.10 -12.52
CA TYR A 17 -5.32 13.02 -11.07
C TYR A 17 -4.74 11.67 -10.63
N TYR A 18 -5.32 10.56 -11.12
CA TYR A 18 -4.84 9.22 -10.79
C TYR A 18 -3.46 8.94 -11.38
N LEU A 19 -3.17 9.40 -12.60
CA LEU A 19 -1.85 9.29 -13.20
C LEU A 19 -0.78 9.99 -12.35
N ARG A 20 -1.06 11.20 -11.86
CA ARG A 20 -0.13 11.94 -11.00
C ARG A 20 0.04 11.25 -9.64
N GLN A 21 -0.96 10.52 -9.18
CA GLN A 21 -0.90 9.76 -7.94
C GLN A 21 -0.14 8.44 -8.10
N SER A 22 -0.25 7.76 -9.26
CA SER A 22 0.50 6.54 -9.57
C SER A 22 1.99 6.77 -9.74
N HIS A 23 2.39 7.97 -10.20
CA HIS A 23 3.80 8.37 -10.29
C HIS A 23 4.44 8.75 -8.95
N LYS A 24 3.67 8.84 -7.86
CA LYS A 24 4.26 9.12 -6.54
C LYS A 24 5.00 7.87 -6.05
N PRO A 25 6.24 8.01 -5.54
CA PRO A 25 6.93 6.88 -4.94
C PRO A 25 6.05 6.30 -3.83
N ALA A 26 5.90 4.98 -3.83
CA ALA A 26 5.08 4.28 -2.87
C ALA A 26 5.69 4.46 -1.48
N LYS A 27 5.20 5.45 -0.71
CA LYS A 27 5.71 5.84 0.61
C LYS A 27 5.94 4.67 1.57
N TYR A 28 5.17 3.60 1.43
CA TYR A 28 5.19 2.43 2.30
C TYR A 28 5.64 1.15 1.59
N GLN A 29 6.39 1.25 0.49
CA GLN A 29 6.83 0.07 -0.27
C GLN A 29 7.69 -0.88 0.57
N MET A 30 8.65 -0.33 1.33
CA MET A 30 9.48 -1.13 2.25
C MET A 30 8.64 -1.76 3.36
N VAL A 31 7.72 -0.99 3.96
CA VAL A 31 6.82 -1.49 5.01
C VAL A 31 5.93 -2.61 4.48
N LYS A 32 5.40 -2.49 3.26
CA LYS A 32 4.61 -3.55 2.62
C LYS A 32 5.43 -4.83 2.39
N ALA A 33 6.66 -4.70 1.92
CA ALA A 33 7.54 -5.86 1.73
C ALA A 33 7.76 -6.58 3.06
N GLU A 34 8.05 -5.83 4.13
CA GLU A 34 8.29 -6.40 5.45
C GLU A 34 7.02 -7.05 6.05
N ILE A 35 5.86 -6.42 5.88
CA ILE A 35 4.56 -7.01 6.26
C ILE A 35 4.37 -8.37 5.58
N ILE A 36 4.67 -8.49 4.28
CA ILE A 36 4.54 -9.74 3.53
C ILE A 36 5.53 -10.80 4.05
N THR A 37 6.77 -10.40 4.35
CA THR A 37 7.79 -11.28 4.93
C THR A 37 7.32 -11.85 6.27
N ILE A 38 6.89 -10.99 7.20
CA ILE A 38 6.39 -11.40 8.52
C ILE A 38 5.14 -12.27 8.39
N PHE A 39 4.22 -11.90 7.50
CA PHE A 39 2.97 -12.64 7.28
C PHE A 39 3.25 -14.06 6.78
N ASN A 40 4.13 -14.22 5.80
CA ASN A 40 4.50 -15.53 5.26
C ASN A 40 5.32 -16.36 6.26
N LYS A 41 6.28 -15.75 6.96
CA LYS A 41 7.07 -16.38 8.03
C LYS A 41 6.16 -17.00 9.10
N ASN A 42 5.08 -16.31 9.44
CA ASN A 42 4.09 -16.75 10.42
C ASN A 42 2.93 -17.56 9.85
N LYS A 43 3.11 -18.18 8.67
CA LYS A 43 2.10 -19.03 8.00
C LYS A 43 0.75 -18.32 7.85
N LYS A 44 0.76 -17.00 7.61
CA LYS A 44 -0.42 -16.16 7.41
C LYS A 44 -1.36 -16.05 8.61
N ARG A 45 -0.91 -16.44 9.81
CA ARG A 45 -1.71 -16.42 11.05
C ARG A 45 -1.73 -15.07 11.76
N TYR A 46 -0.79 -14.20 11.44
CA TYR A 46 -0.63 -12.93 12.11
C TYR A 46 -1.51 -11.88 11.45
N GLY A 47 -2.46 -11.33 12.21
CA GLY A 47 -3.19 -10.12 11.81
C GLY A 47 -2.39 -8.85 12.11
N TYR A 48 -2.91 -7.70 11.69
CA TYR A 48 -2.20 -6.42 11.70
C TYR A 48 -1.60 -6.03 13.05
N ARG A 49 -2.24 -6.38 14.18
CA ARG A 49 -1.71 -6.12 15.53
C ARG A 49 -0.39 -6.84 15.80
N ARG A 50 -0.32 -8.14 15.51
CA ARG A 50 0.91 -8.94 15.71
C ARG A 50 1.99 -8.53 14.71
N ILE A 51 1.60 -8.22 13.47
CA ILE A 51 2.56 -7.68 12.49
C ILE A 51 3.12 -6.33 12.92
N THR A 52 2.31 -5.46 13.54
CA THR A 52 2.80 -4.17 14.06
C THR A 52 3.87 -4.38 15.13
N GLN A 53 3.68 -5.36 16.03
CA GLN A 53 4.68 -5.71 17.04
C GLN A 53 5.98 -6.22 16.42
N GLU A 54 5.89 -7.14 15.45
CA GLU A 54 7.06 -7.65 14.72
C GLU A 54 7.79 -6.54 13.93
N LEU A 55 7.05 -5.60 13.34
CA LEU A 55 7.65 -4.44 12.68
C LEU A 55 8.42 -3.55 13.67
N HIS A 56 7.87 -3.33 14.87
CA HIS A 56 8.58 -2.58 15.92
C HIS A 56 9.83 -3.33 16.41
N ASN A 57 9.78 -4.67 16.47
CA ASN A 57 10.95 -5.50 16.80
C ASN A 57 12.06 -5.41 15.73
N ASN A 58 11.69 -5.11 14.48
CA ASN A 58 12.62 -4.89 13.37
C ASN A 58 12.98 -3.39 13.19
N ASP A 59 12.86 -2.58 14.24
CA ASP A 59 13.13 -1.13 14.26
C ASP A 59 12.27 -0.28 13.29
N ILE A 60 11.16 -0.83 12.80
CA ILE A 60 10.24 -0.14 11.87
C ILE A 60 9.03 0.38 12.65
N CYS A 61 9.17 1.60 13.20
CA CYS A 61 8.11 2.28 13.93
C CYS A 61 6.99 2.81 13.01
N VAL A 62 5.97 1.98 12.77
CA VAL A 62 4.78 2.33 11.98
C VAL A 62 3.52 2.25 12.86
N ASN A 63 2.57 3.17 12.64
CA ASN A 63 1.28 3.16 13.34
C ASN A 63 0.46 1.91 12.94
N HIS A 64 -0.14 1.24 13.92
CA HIS A 64 -1.02 0.08 13.70
C HIS A 64 -2.16 0.35 12.70
N LYS A 65 -2.69 1.59 12.65
CA LYS A 65 -3.72 1.96 11.64
C LYS A 65 -3.17 1.96 10.22
N THR A 66 -1.90 2.34 10.06
CA THR A 66 -1.21 2.30 8.77
C THR A 66 -0.95 0.85 8.36
N VAL A 67 -0.51 0.00 9.30
CA VAL A 67 -0.35 -1.44 9.05
C VAL A 67 -1.68 -2.07 8.63
N GLN A 68 -2.78 -1.75 9.31
CA GLN A 68 -4.12 -2.24 8.97
C GLN A 68 -4.58 -1.81 7.57
N LYS A 69 -4.16 -0.64 7.09
CA LYS A 69 -4.48 -0.16 5.74
C LYS A 69 -3.58 -0.77 4.66
N LEU A 70 -2.41 -1.30 5.04
CA LEU A 70 -1.39 -1.82 4.13
C LEU A 70 -1.43 -3.35 3.97
N MET A 71 -1.88 -4.07 5.00
CA MET A 71 -2.31 -5.46 4.89
C MET A 71 -3.55 -5.58 4.02
#